data_AF-A0A367S339-F1
#
_entry.id   AF-A0A367S339-F1
#
_cell.length_a   1.000
_cell.length_b   1.000
_cell.length_c   1.000
_cell.angle_alpha   90.00
_cell.angle_beta   90.00
_cell.angle_gamma   90.00
#
_symmetry.space_group_name_H-M   'P 1'
#
loop_
_entity.id
_entity.type
_entity.pdbx_description
1 polymer ?
#
loop_
_entity_poly.entity_id
_entity_poly.type
_entity_poly.pdbx_seq_one_letter_code
_entity_poly.pdbx_strand_id
1 'polypeptide(L)'
;MAYAIARLKKLKRSNLTGSASHTNRERETPNADPTKENIRFIGSLDPKERLEDLVLAKIAEHEQKRKIRTDGVYAVEFLLSASPSYFRPDCPNQAGYYEPQKLDDWLEATHQWLADEYGERIVRAELHLDEATPHIHAYFVPVDNEGQLRCNHFFDGRQKIHAFQDSYYDTMRLIGLERGIKGSRAQHQDIKDFYRIVESGRDLEVDDLNTEQLKAKAADRDRATRSKEEIEATALALARENELLQKRIAQLEQDNQKMREIAESSTDLPLVDVAWELGLHHSSGAWKGYGHIINIDGEKFSDLDPGSPLGGNGAIDLVMHVNQCNKRQAIAWLSDRFGEALAQRAATAQSKRVTSEIILFEPRPNFQPPVEDKTNWQLVSNYLTQKRSIPSKFVELLHQRGLIYADAGANAVFLMRNLDGQPQGAFLRGTRGESNSFKGYEKGTKRSDSWFYFHLGGQPTAPIERLVLLKSPIDVISFAMLEYQVKGGLPPTRTMYMAVDSPKSLPVERLQNIPTVQVAFDSDDIGNANARAVKELLPQAKRNKSKAQDWNQELVNFSCKLQQHRYQSPQFHQELEL
;
A
#
# COMPACT_ATOMS: atom_id res chain seq x y z
N MET A 1 -27.04 -0.40 0.80
CA MET A 1 -26.87 -1.40 1.86
C MET A 1 -28.02 -1.25 2.86
N ALA A 2 -28.57 -2.36 3.33
CA ALA A 2 -29.68 -2.36 4.28
C ALA A 2 -29.20 -2.94 5.62
N TYR A 3 -29.47 -2.23 6.71
CA TYR A 3 -28.98 -2.58 8.05
C TYR A 3 -30.07 -3.17 8.93
N ALA A 4 -29.68 -4.12 9.78
CA ALA A 4 -30.47 -4.58 10.91
C ALA A 4 -30.51 -3.51 12.01
N ILE A 5 -31.70 -3.22 12.55
CA ILE A 5 -31.90 -2.17 13.56
C ILE A 5 -32.49 -2.81 14.82
N ALA A 6 -31.71 -2.86 15.91
CA ALA A 6 -32.20 -3.25 17.22
C ALA A 6 -31.88 -2.15 18.24
N ARG A 7 -32.86 -1.75 19.04
CA ARG A 7 -32.68 -0.79 20.13
C ARG A 7 -33.42 -1.27 21.36
N LEU A 8 -32.94 -0.85 22.53
CA LEU A 8 -33.57 -1.18 23.80
C LEU A 8 -33.93 0.08 24.57
N LYS A 9 -35.04 0.02 25.30
CA LYS A 9 -35.50 1.06 26.23
C LYS A 9 -35.85 0.42 27.57
N LYS A 10 -35.14 0.83 28.63
CA LYS A 10 -35.38 0.33 29.99
C LYS A 10 -36.64 0.97 30.56
N LEU A 11 -37.62 0.16 30.95
CA LEU A 11 -38.89 0.61 31.51
C LEU A 11 -38.93 0.39 33.02
N LYS A 12 -39.11 1.47 33.78
CA LYS A 12 -39.52 1.37 35.18
C LYS A 12 -41.00 1.03 35.24
N ARG A 13 -41.49 0.60 36.41
CA ARG A 13 -42.91 0.26 36.59
C ARG A 13 -43.86 1.38 36.11
N SER A 14 -43.57 2.63 36.46
CA SER A 14 -44.37 3.79 36.03
C SER A 14 -44.36 4.08 34.53
N ASN A 15 -43.43 3.49 33.77
CA ASN A 15 -43.34 3.67 32.32
C ASN A 15 -44.09 2.58 31.53
N LEU A 16 -44.46 1.46 32.18
CA LEU A 16 -45.07 0.31 31.51
C LEU A 16 -46.40 0.68 30.85
N THR A 17 -47.30 1.32 31.59
CA THR A 17 -48.62 1.75 31.08
C THR A 17 -48.47 2.73 29.92
N GLY A 18 -47.53 3.68 30.01
CA GLY A 18 -47.30 4.66 28.94
C GLY A 18 -46.72 4.04 27.67
N SER A 19 -45.86 3.02 27.79
CA SER A 19 -45.36 2.25 26.64
C SER A 19 -46.48 1.40 26.04
N ALA A 20 -47.24 0.67 26.86
CA ALA A 20 -48.33 -0.18 26.40
C ALA A 20 -49.45 0.61 25.71
N SER A 21 -49.83 1.77 26.24
CA SER A 21 -50.82 2.66 25.62
C SER A 21 -50.41 3.12 24.21
N HIS A 22 -49.10 3.26 23.95
CA HIS A 22 -48.61 3.57 22.61
C HIS A 22 -48.70 2.39 21.65
N THR A 23 -48.30 1.19 22.09
CA THR A 23 -48.30 0.01 21.21
C THR A 23 -49.71 -0.51 20.97
N ASN A 24 -50.59 -0.43 21.98
CA ASN A 24 -52.01 -0.75 21.87
C ASN A 24 -52.83 0.34 21.12
N ARG A 25 -52.22 1.46 20.71
CA ARG A 25 -52.90 2.61 20.07
C ARG A 25 -54.05 3.21 20.90
N GLU A 26 -53.94 3.18 22.22
CA GLU A 26 -54.90 3.81 23.14
C GLU A 26 -54.73 5.35 23.21
N ARG A 27 -53.67 5.88 22.59
CA ARG A 27 -53.39 7.31 22.44
C ARG A 27 -53.24 7.66 20.97
N GLU A 28 -53.66 8.87 20.60
CA GLU A 28 -53.51 9.39 19.24
C GLU A 28 -52.03 9.40 18.83
N THR A 29 -51.74 8.76 17.71
CA THR A 29 -50.39 8.61 17.15
C THR A 29 -50.41 9.16 15.72
N PRO A 30 -49.98 10.41 15.50
CA PRO A 30 -50.22 11.14 14.24
C PRO A 30 -49.66 10.48 12.97
N ASN A 31 -48.64 9.63 13.11
CA ASN A 31 -47.96 8.96 12.00
C ASN A 31 -48.44 7.52 11.77
N ALA A 32 -49.46 7.05 12.50
CA ALA A 32 -50.05 5.72 12.34
C ALA A 32 -51.29 5.78 11.43
N ASP A 33 -51.35 4.87 10.46
CA ASP A 33 -52.49 4.67 9.57
C ASP A 33 -53.54 3.77 10.27
N PRO A 34 -54.71 4.32 10.64
CA PRO A 34 -55.73 3.58 11.38
C PRO A 34 -56.40 2.46 10.57
N THR A 35 -56.15 2.38 9.26
CA THR A 35 -56.69 1.33 8.39
C THR A 35 -55.86 0.04 8.40
N LYS A 36 -54.66 0.07 9.01
CA LYS A 36 -53.76 -1.07 9.09
C LYS A 36 -53.76 -1.67 10.48
N GLU A 37 -53.71 -3.00 10.53
CA GLU A 37 -53.71 -3.74 11.78
C GLU A 37 -52.28 -4.13 12.20
N ASN A 38 -52.02 -4.02 13.50
CA ASN A 38 -50.79 -4.52 14.12
C ASN A 38 -50.99 -5.97 14.58
N ILE A 39 -49.94 -6.77 14.50
CA ILE A 39 -50.01 -8.22 14.72
C ILE A 39 -49.26 -8.58 15.98
N ARG A 40 -49.96 -9.08 17.00
CA ARG A 40 -49.35 -9.68 18.19
C ARG A 40 -49.02 -11.14 17.91
N PHE A 41 -47.74 -11.50 17.95
CA PHE A 41 -47.27 -12.86 17.66
C PHE A 41 -46.66 -13.57 18.88
N ILE A 42 -46.39 -12.85 19.97
CA ILE A 42 -46.08 -13.42 21.30
C ILE A 42 -46.97 -12.74 22.34
N GLY A 43 -47.61 -13.54 23.22
CA GLY A 43 -48.54 -13.08 24.27
C GLY A 43 -50.01 -13.38 23.96
N SER A 44 -50.92 -13.10 24.91
CA SER A 44 -52.36 -13.33 24.71
C SER A 44 -52.93 -12.34 23.69
N LEU A 45 -53.98 -12.71 22.97
CA LEU A 45 -54.74 -11.77 22.12
C LEU A 45 -55.85 -11.03 22.88
N ASP A 46 -56.01 -11.27 24.20
CA ASP A 46 -57.02 -10.59 25.01
C ASP A 46 -56.71 -9.09 25.13
N PRO A 47 -57.60 -8.19 24.65
CA PRO A 47 -57.41 -6.74 24.77
C PRO A 47 -57.42 -6.23 26.22
N LYS A 48 -57.96 -7.00 27.17
CA LYS A 48 -57.98 -6.64 28.60
C LYS A 48 -56.67 -6.94 29.32
N GLU A 49 -55.78 -7.70 28.69
CA GLU A 49 -54.50 -8.06 29.28
C GLU A 49 -53.55 -6.86 29.30
N ARG A 50 -53.19 -6.42 30.51
CA ARG A 50 -52.28 -5.29 30.70
C ARG A 50 -50.83 -5.78 30.71
N LEU A 51 -49.97 -5.08 29.98
CA LEU A 51 -48.52 -5.33 30.02
C LEU A 51 -47.95 -5.32 31.44
N GLU A 52 -48.43 -4.40 32.29
CA GLU A 52 -47.99 -4.33 33.68
C GLU A 52 -48.27 -5.65 34.42
N ASP A 53 -49.45 -6.24 34.22
CA ASP A 53 -49.86 -7.47 34.91
C ASP A 53 -49.04 -8.67 34.41
N LEU A 54 -48.77 -8.75 33.11
CA LEU A 54 -47.86 -9.76 32.53
C LEU A 54 -46.45 -9.69 33.11
N VAL A 55 -45.89 -8.48 33.18
CA VAL A 55 -44.54 -8.25 33.71
C VAL A 55 -44.49 -8.59 35.20
N LEU A 56 -45.49 -8.19 35.97
CA LEU A 56 -45.57 -8.50 37.40
C LEU A 56 -45.78 -9.99 37.64
N ALA A 57 -46.62 -10.66 36.85
CA ALA A 57 -46.83 -12.10 36.91
C ALA A 57 -45.51 -12.85 36.63
N LYS A 58 -44.76 -12.45 35.58
CA LYS A 58 -43.46 -13.06 35.26
C LYS A 58 -42.44 -12.89 36.37
N ILE A 59 -42.42 -11.73 37.03
CA ILE A 59 -41.54 -11.49 38.20
C ILE A 59 -42.00 -12.31 39.40
N ALA A 60 -43.30 -12.50 39.57
CA ALA A 60 -43.90 -13.22 40.71
C ALA A 60 -43.80 -14.76 40.59
N GLU A 61 -43.42 -15.30 39.43
CA GLU A 61 -43.09 -16.73 39.27
C GLU A 61 -42.01 -17.19 40.27
N HIS A 62 -41.15 -16.27 40.72
CA HIS A 62 -40.11 -16.53 41.70
C HIS A 62 -40.08 -15.47 42.81
N GLU A 63 -39.92 -15.92 44.05
CA GLU A 63 -39.77 -15.03 45.20
C GLU A 63 -38.48 -14.20 45.09
N GLN A 64 -38.62 -12.87 45.21
CA GLN A 64 -37.49 -11.96 45.12
C GLN A 64 -36.77 -11.89 46.48
N LYS A 65 -35.46 -12.18 46.49
CA LYS A 65 -34.63 -12.22 47.72
C LYS A 65 -34.58 -10.87 48.47
N ARG A 66 -34.88 -9.77 47.78
CA ARG A 66 -34.90 -8.41 48.33
C ARG A 66 -36.05 -7.63 47.72
N LYS A 67 -36.53 -6.63 48.45
CA LYS A 67 -37.50 -5.65 47.92
C LYS A 67 -36.95 -5.00 46.64
N ILE A 68 -37.74 -5.04 45.57
CA ILE A 68 -37.39 -4.39 44.30
C ILE A 68 -37.28 -2.88 44.53
N ARG A 69 -36.15 -2.29 44.12
CA ARG A 69 -35.88 -0.85 44.20
C ARG A 69 -36.92 -0.04 43.42
N THR A 70 -37.25 1.16 43.90
CA THR A 70 -38.29 2.04 43.33
C THR A 70 -38.01 2.48 41.90
N ASP A 71 -36.73 2.59 41.54
CA ASP A 71 -36.22 2.90 40.20
C ASP A 71 -35.76 1.66 39.43
N GLY A 72 -36.19 0.48 39.85
CA GLY A 72 -35.89 -0.79 39.20
C GLY A 72 -36.46 -0.85 37.79
N VAL A 73 -35.75 -1.53 36.90
CA VAL A 73 -36.20 -1.79 35.53
C VAL A 73 -36.99 -3.08 35.54
N TYR A 74 -38.30 -2.98 35.30
CA TYR A 74 -39.25 -4.10 35.34
C TYR A 74 -39.33 -4.81 34.00
N ALA A 75 -39.19 -4.06 32.91
CA ALA A 75 -39.11 -4.61 31.56
C ALA A 75 -38.14 -3.80 30.70
N VAL A 76 -37.69 -4.40 29.61
CA VAL A 76 -36.94 -3.73 28.56
C VAL A 76 -37.73 -3.88 27.26
N GLU A 77 -38.06 -2.76 26.65
CA GLU A 77 -38.71 -2.72 25.35
C GLU A 77 -37.64 -2.76 24.27
N PHE A 78 -37.68 -3.80 23.43
CA PHE A 78 -36.89 -3.87 22.21
C PHE A 78 -37.69 -3.27 21.06
N LEU A 79 -37.07 -2.32 20.37
CA LEU A 79 -37.51 -1.85 19.07
C LEU A 79 -36.65 -2.54 18.01
N LEU A 80 -37.26 -3.42 17.24
CA LEU A 80 -36.59 -4.22 16.20
C LEU A 80 -37.14 -3.81 14.84
N SER A 81 -36.26 -3.55 13.87
CA SER A 81 -36.63 -3.20 12.50
C SER A 81 -35.45 -3.48 11.56
N ALA A 82 -35.61 -3.09 10.30
CA ALA A 82 -34.58 -3.06 9.28
C ALA A 82 -34.66 -1.74 8.49
N SER A 83 -33.63 -1.46 7.70
CA SER A 83 -33.66 -0.30 6.80
C SER A 83 -34.84 -0.38 5.83
N PRO A 84 -35.50 0.74 5.47
CA PRO A 84 -36.55 0.77 4.44
C PRO A 84 -36.20 0.01 3.15
N SER A 85 -34.95 0.14 2.70
CA SER A 85 -34.43 -0.53 1.50
C SER A 85 -34.38 -2.06 1.59
N TYR A 86 -34.57 -2.66 2.76
CA TYR A 86 -34.76 -4.11 2.89
C TYR A 86 -36.22 -4.50 2.60
N PHE A 87 -37.17 -3.80 3.22
CA PHE A 87 -38.59 -4.10 3.07
C PHE A 87 -39.15 -3.69 1.70
N ARG A 88 -38.54 -2.69 1.06
CA ARG A 88 -38.93 -2.16 -0.25
C ARG A 88 -37.68 -1.77 -1.06
N PRO A 89 -36.91 -2.75 -1.56
CA PRO A 89 -35.67 -2.53 -2.31
C PRO A 89 -35.83 -1.59 -3.52
N ASP A 90 -36.92 -1.74 -4.26
CA ASP A 90 -37.16 -0.99 -5.51
C ASP A 90 -37.68 0.43 -5.28
N CYS A 91 -38.27 0.70 -4.11
CA CYS A 91 -38.83 2.02 -3.77
C CYS A 91 -38.59 2.43 -2.30
N PRO A 92 -37.34 2.61 -1.83
CA PRO A 92 -37.04 2.82 -0.40
C PRO A 92 -37.75 4.01 0.25
N ASN A 93 -38.10 5.04 -0.54
CA ASN A 93 -38.75 6.26 -0.07
C ASN A 93 -40.28 6.15 0.07
N GLN A 94 -40.89 5.05 -0.38
CA GLN A 94 -42.34 4.86 -0.33
C GLN A 94 -42.78 4.37 1.07
N ALA A 95 -42.98 5.32 1.99
CA ALA A 95 -43.44 5.04 3.35
C ALA A 95 -44.75 4.23 3.36
N GLY A 96 -44.86 3.26 4.27
CA GLY A 96 -46.04 2.41 4.43
C GLY A 96 -46.17 1.26 3.43
N TYR A 97 -45.34 1.21 2.38
CA TYR A 97 -45.24 0.05 1.51
C TYR A 97 -44.12 -0.90 1.97
N TYR A 98 -44.30 -2.20 1.72
CA TYR A 98 -43.31 -3.26 1.94
C TYR A 98 -43.66 -4.46 1.05
N GLU A 99 -42.64 -5.19 0.64
CA GLU A 99 -42.76 -6.47 -0.05
C GLU A 99 -43.13 -7.56 0.96
N PRO A 100 -44.23 -8.32 0.74
CA PRO A 100 -44.69 -9.33 1.69
C PRO A 100 -43.62 -10.37 2.05
N GLN A 101 -42.90 -10.91 1.06
CA GLN A 101 -41.87 -11.92 1.31
C GLN A 101 -40.74 -11.38 2.19
N LYS A 102 -40.30 -10.14 1.98
CA LYS A 102 -39.24 -9.51 2.79
C LYS A 102 -39.70 -9.32 4.23
N LEU A 103 -40.96 -8.91 4.42
CA LEU A 103 -41.57 -8.79 5.74
C LEU A 103 -41.61 -10.15 6.45
N ASP A 104 -42.09 -11.19 5.77
CA ASP A 104 -42.21 -12.54 6.33
C ASP A 104 -40.85 -13.12 6.71
N ASP A 105 -39.84 -13.02 5.82
CA ASP A 105 -38.47 -13.47 6.09
C ASP A 105 -37.88 -12.78 7.33
N TRP A 106 -38.13 -11.47 7.49
CA TRP A 106 -37.63 -10.71 8.63
C TRP A 106 -38.40 -10.99 9.91
N LEU A 107 -39.72 -11.16 9.84
CA LEU A 107 -40.57 -11.49 10.99
C LEU A 107 -40.17 -12.87 11.55
N GLU A 108 -40.02 -13.87 10.69
CA GLU A 108 -39.64 -15.22 11.08
C GLU A 108 -38.25 -15.24 11.72
N ALA A 109 -37.26 -14.59 11.09
CA ALA A 109 -35.92 -14.46 11.64
C ALA A 109 -35.91 -13.74 13.00
N THR A 110 -36.76 -12.71 13.16
CA THR A 110 -36.85 -11.95 14.41
C THR A 110 -37.52 -12.77 15.51
N HIS A 111 -38.56 -13.52 15.17
CA HIS A 111 -39.25 -14.41 16.09
C HIS A 111 -38.31 -15.52 16.59
N GLN A 112 -37.57 -16.15 15.68
CA GLN A 112 -36.56 -17.16 16.03
C GLN A 112 -35.51 -16.59 16.97
N TRP A 113 -34.96 -15.40 16.67
CA TRP A 113 -33.99 -14.74 17.54
C TRP A 113 -34.54 -14.43 18.94
N LEU A 114 -35.78 -13.94 19.04
CA LEU A 114 -36.43 -13.70 20.33
C LEU A 114 -36.59 -14.99 21.14
N ALA A 115 -36.97 -16.09 20.48
CA ALA A 115 -37.13 -17.39 21.11
C ALA A 115 -35.80 -17.98 21.59
N ASP A 116 -34.76 -17.93 20.76
CA ASP A 116 -33.45 -18.52 21.07
C ASP A 116 -32.69 -17.75 22.15
N GLU A 117 -32.67 -16.42 22.08
CA GLU A 117 -31.87 -15.59 22.99
C GLU A 117 -32.56 -15.29 24.32
N TYR A 118 -33.89 -15.14 24.30
CA TYR A 118 -34.65 -14.65 25.46
C TYR A 118 -35.79 -15.57 25.89
N GLY A 119 -36.33 -16.39 24.98
CA GLY A 119 -37.37 -17.38 25.26
C GLY A 119 -38.56 -16.79 26.00
N GLU A 120 -39.02 -17.50 27.03
CA GLU A 120 -40.19 -17.13 27.84
C GLU A 120 -40.04 -15.80 28.62
N ARG A 121 -38.85 -15.18 28.62
CA ARG A 121 -38.66 -13.85 29.21
C ARG A 121 -39.28 -12.76 28.34
N ILE A 122 -39.60 -13.04 27.07
CA ILE A 122 -40.39 -12.17 26.21
C ILE A 122 -41.86 -12.42 26.51
N VAL A 123 -42.47 -11.51 27.26
CA VAL A 123 -43.88 -11.67 27.68
C VAL A 123 -44.87 -11.20 26.63
N ARG A 124 -44.42 -10.36 25.69
CA ARG A 124 -45.25 -9.81 24.61
C ARG A 124 -44.39 -9.32 23.45
N ALA A 125 -44.81 -9.58 22.21
CA ALA A 125 -44.21 -8.98 21.02
C ALA A 125 -45.27 -8.65 19.96
N GLU A 126 -45.19 -7.44 19.42
CA GLU A 126 -46.17 -6.86 18.49
C GLU A 126 -45.45 -6.30 17.27
N LEU A 127 -45.84 -6.75 16.08
CA LEU A 127 -45.45 -6.22 14.78
C LEU A 127 -46.36 -5.05 14.41
N HIS A 128 -45.77 -3.88 14.20
CA HIS A 128 -46.46 -2.68 13.75
C HIS A 128 -46.29 -2.48 12.25
N LEU A 129 -47.41 -2.32 11.55
CA LEU A 129 -47.49 -2.14 10.09
C LEU A 129 -48.17 -0.81 9.69
N ASP A 130 -48.74 -0.13 10.68
CA ASP A 130 -49.47 1.13 10.57
C ASP A 130 -48.56 2.36 10.44
N GLU A 131 -47.27 2.25 10.71
CA GLU A 131 -46.30 3.35 10.54
C GLU A 131 -45.50 3.24 9.22
N ALA A 132 -44.51 4.12 9.03
CA ALA A 132 -43.77 4.24 7.78
C ALA A 132 -42.93 3.00 7.40
N THR A 133 -42.41 2.27 8.38
CA THR A 133 -41.56 1.09 8.17
C THR A 133 -41.93 0.02 9.19
N PRO A 134 -42.10 -1.25 8.76
CA PRO A 134 -42.38 -2.35 9.69
C PRO A 134 -41.38 -2.41 10.83
N HIS A 135 -41.88 -2.55 12.06
CA HIS A 135 -41.06 -2.67 13.25
C HIS A 135 -41.78 -3.46 14.34
N ILE A 136 -41.03 -4.06 15.25
CA ILE A 136 -41.54 -4.87 16.35
C ILE A 136 -41.23 -4.19 17.67
N HIS A 137 -42.23 -4.14 18.55
CA HIS A 137 -42.06 -3.88 19.98
C HIS A 137 -42.11 -5.21 20.73
N ALA A 138 -40.99 -5.63 21.32
CA ALA A 138 -40.92 -6.83 22.16
C ALA A 138 -40.57 -6.47 23.61
N TYR A 139 -41.23 -7.09 24.58
CA TYR A 139 -41.12 -6.77 26.00
C TYR A 139 -40.41 -7.90 26.76
N PHE A 140 -39.15 -7.63 27.12
CA PHE A 140 -38.29 -8.53 27.87
C PHE A 140 -38.34 -8.25 29.37
N VAL A 141 -38.64 -9.26 30.18
CA VAL A 141 -38.55 -9.19 31.65
C VAL A 141 -37.18 -9.71 32.10
N PRO A 142 -36.31 -8.86 32.71
CA PRO A 142 -34.93 -9.21 32.97
C PRO A 142 -34.75 -10.04 34.26
N VAL A 143 -35.36 -11.22 34.31
CA VAL A 143 -35.15 -12.22 35.37
C VAL A 143 -33.96 -13.11 35.01
N ASP A 144 -33.00 -13.23 35.94
CA ASP A 144 -31.85 -14.12 35.76
C ASP A 144 -32.23 -15.61 35.93
N ASN A 145 -31.26 -16.52 35.83
CA ASN A 145 -31.51 -17.96 35.97
C ASN A 145 -31.94 -18.37 37.40
N GLU A 146 -31.79 -17.48 38.39
CA GLU A 146 -32.30 -17.67 39.76
C GLU A 146 -33.69 -16.99 39.95
N GLY A 147 -34.31 -16.52 38.87
CA GLY A 147 -35.59 -15.82 38.89
C GLY A 147 -35.51 -14.40 39.47
N GLN A 148 -34.30 -13.85 39.68
CA GLN A 148 -34.14 -12.53 40.30
C GLN A 148 -34.15 -11.42 39.26
N LEU A 149 -34.90 -10.35 39.52
CA LEU A 149 -34.99 -9.19 38.61
C LEU A 149 -33.68 -8.41 38.57
N ARG A 150 -32.91 -8.54 37.47
CA ARG A 150 -31.57 -7.96 37.30
C ARG A 150 -31.30 -7.49 35.87
N CYS A 151 -31.83 -6.33 35.48
CA CYS A 151 -31.54 -5.73 34.16
C CYS A 151 -30.04 -5.53 33.88
N ASN A 152 -29.22 -5.20 34.89
CA ASN A 152 -27.78 -5.02 34.70
C ASN A 152 -27.04 -6.32 34.35
N HIS A 153 -27.60 -7.48 34.73
CA HIS A 153 -27.05 -8.77 34.33
C HIS A 153 -27.05 -8.92 32.80
N PHE A 154 -28.05 -8.35 32.11
CA PHE A 154 -28.21 -8.48 30.66
C PHE A 154 -27.65 -7.27 29.89
N PHE A 155 -27.86 -6.03 30.36
CA PHE A 155 -27.62 -4.82 29.56
C PHE A 155 -26.81 -3.74 30.29
N ASP A 156 -25.84 -4.15 31.11
CA ASP A 156 -24.88 -3.24 31.73
C ASP A 156 -23.52 -3.26 31.03
N GLY A 157 -22.99 -2.07 30.77
CA GLY A 157 -21.70 -1.87 30.09
C GLY A 157 -21.75 -2.01 28.56
N ARG A 158 -20.72 -1.43 27.92
CA ARG A 158 -20.58 -1.38 26.45
C ARG A 158 -20.50 -2.77 25.81
N GLN A 159 -19.83 -3.72 26.46
CA GLN A 159 -19.63 -5.07 25.91
C GLN A 159 -20.96 -5.82 25.72
N LYS A 160 -21.88 -5.74 26.70
CA LYS A 160 -23.18 -6.42 26.59
C LYS A 160 -24.08 -5.76 25.54
N ILE A 161 -24.01 -4.44 25.40
CA ILE A 161 -24.73 -3.74 24.32
C ILE A 161 -24.16 -4.11 22.94
N HIS A 162 -22.83 -4.30 22.83
CA HIS A 162 -22.24 -4.81 21.59
C HIS A 162 -22.70 -6.24 21.29
N ALA A 163 -22.70 -7.12 22.29
CA ALA A 163 -23.17 -8.49 22.14
C ALA A 163 -24.66 -8.55 21.75
N PHE A 164 -25.50 -7.69 22.32
CA PHE A 164 -26.90 -7.53 21.90
C PHE A 164 -27.01 -7.17 20.40
N GLN A 165 -26.24 -6.20 19.92
CA GLN A 165 -26.23 -5.83 18.50
C GLN A 165 -25.63 -6.93 17.61
N ASP A 166 -24.60 -7.63 18.09
CA ASP A 166 -23.96 -8.75 17.38
C ASP A 166 -24.94 -9.93 17.23
N SER A 167 -25.61 -10.34 18.31
CA SER A 167 -26.57 -11.46 18.30
C SER A 167 -27.73 -11.25 17.33
N TYR A 168 -28.32 -10.05 17.30
CA TYR A 168 -29.39 -9.73 16.36
C TYR A 168 -28.87 -9.77 14.92
N TYR A 169 -27.69 -9.20 14.66
CA TYR A 169 -27.08 -9.25 13.34
C TYR A 169 -26.75 -10.68 12.87
N ASP A 170 -26.26 -11.56 13.74
CA ASP A 170 -25.86 -12.92 13.36
C ASP A 170 -27.03 -13.75 12.81
N THR A 171 -28.26 -13.43 13.24
CA THR A 171 -29.49 -13.98 12.66
C THR A 171 -29.88 -13.24 11.38
N MET A 172 -29.90 -11.90 11.43
CA MET A 172 -30.35 -11.05 10.31
C MET A 172 -29.46 -11.11 9.07
N ARG A 173 -28.18 -11.48 9.20
CA ARG A 173 -27.28 -11.66 8.05
C ARG A 173 -27.73 -12.76 7.09
N LEU A 174 -28.48 -13.75 7.60
CA LEU A 174 -28.98 -14.88 6.80
C LEU A 174 -30.01 -14.42 5.76
N ILE A 175 -30.71 -13.32 6.04
CA ILE A 175 -31.67 -12.68 5.12
C ILE A 175 -31.07 -11.47 4.39
N GLY A 176 -29.74 -11.29 4.46
CA GLY A 176 -29.02 -10.26 3.70
C GLY A 176 -28.98 -8.87 4.36
N LEU A 177 -29.25 -8.76 5.66
CA LEU A 177 -29.07 -7.51 6.40
C LEU A 177 -27.65 -7.37 6.94
N GLU A 178 -27.13 -6.14 6.89
CA GLU A 178 -25.81 -5.80 7.42
C GLU A 178 -25.88 -5.29 8.86
N ARG A 179 -24.74 -5.36 9.55
CA ARG A 179 -24.59 -4.85 10.90
C ARG A 179 -24.44 -3.34 10.91
N GLY A 180 -25.05 -2.65 11.88
CA GLY A 180 -24.73 -1.25 12.17
C GLY A 180 -23.23 -1.05 12.46
N ILE A 181 -22.71 0.14 12.14
CA ILE A 181 -21.28 0.48 12.24
C ILE A 181 -20.77 0.30 13.69
N LYS A 182 -19.79 -0.59 13.89
CA LYS A 182 -19.13 -0.78 15.19
C LYS A 182 -18.40 0.50 15.61
N GLY A 183 -18.63 0.95 16.84
CA GLY A 183 -18.03 2.19 17.35
C GLY A 183 -18.65 3.48 16.80
N SER A 184 -19.85 3.41 16.20
CA SER A 184 -20.58 4.59 15.72
C SER A 184 -20.67 5.67 16.80
N ARG A 185 -20.39 6.92 16.41
CA ARG A 185 -20.55 8.12 17.24
C ARG A 185 -21.92 8.78 17.06
N ALA A 186 -22.81 8.19 16.27
CA ALA A 186 -24.15 8.71 16.05
C ALA A 186 -24.93 8.77 17.38
N GLN A 187 -25.50 9.93 17.68
CA GLN A 187 -26.38 10.09 18.83
C GLN A 187 -27.80 9.69 18.44
N HIS A 188 -28.48 8.98 19.34
CA HIS A 188 -29.91 8.69 19.16
C HIS A 188 -30.70 9.99 19.18
N GLN A 189 -31.43 10.26 18.11
CA GLN A 189 -32.41 11.34 18.04
C GLN A 189 -33.79 10.78 18.36
N ASP A 190 -34.55 11.48 19.20
CA ASP A 190 -35.94 11.15 19.46
C ASP A 190 -36.74 11.27 18.15
N ILE A 191 -37.76 10.43 17.97
CA ILE A 191 -38.62 10.41 16.78
C ILE A 191 -39.26 11.81 16.58
N LYS A 192 -39.60 12.53 17.65
CA LYS A 192 -40.10 13.91 17.56
C LYS A 192 -39.08 14.90 16.99
N ASP A 193 -37.80 14.72 17.32
CA ASP A 193 -36.72 15.56 16.80
C ASP A 193 -36.42 15.24 15.33
N PHE A 194 -36.53 13.96 14.93
CA PHE A 194 -36.42 13.54 13.54
C PHE A 194 -37.57 14.09 12.68
N TYR A 195 -38.82 14.02 13.15
CA TYR A 195 -39.95 14.65 12.46
C TYR A 195 -39.83 16.17 12.42
N ARG A 196 -39.36 16.84 13.49
CA ARG A 196 -39.07 18.28 13.41
C ARG A 196 -38.05 18.62 12.31
N ILE A 197 -37.03 17.78 12.13
CA ILE A 197 -36.01 17.95 11.08
C ILE A 197 -36.60 17.64 9.69
N VAL A 198 -37.44 16.62 9.54
CA VAL A 198 -38.04 16.19 8.26
C VAL A 198 -39.23 17.06 7.83
N GLU A 199 -40.11 17.45 8.75
CA GLU A 199 -41.25 18.36 8.52
C GLU A 199 -40.79 19.80 8.29
N SER A 200 -39.68 20.25 8.91
CA SER A 200 -39.08 21.55 8.55
C SER A 200 -38.55 21.62 7.11
N GLY A 201 -38.51 20.48 6.40
CA GLY A 201 -38.14 20.37 4.99
C GLY A 201 -39.32 20.13 4.03
N ARG A 202 -40.57 20.08 4.50
CA ARG A 202 -41.77 20.05 3.64
C ARG A 202 -42.50 21.38 3.77
N ASP A 203 -42.72 22.04 2.63
CA ASP A 203 -43.61 23.20 2.54
C ASP A 203 -45.00 22.81 3.05
N LEU A 204 -45.38 23.36 4.20
CA LEU A 204 -46.76 23.46 4.64
C LEU A 204 -47.09 24.95 4.70
N GLU A 205 -48.25 25.27 4.12
CA GLU A 205 -48.73 26.61 3.77
C GLU A 205 -48.57 27.63 4.91
N VAL A 206 -48.09 28.82 4.52
CA VAL A 206 -47.81 29.93 5.42
C VAL A 206 -49.08 30.77 5.52
N ASP A 207 -49.77 30.69 6.65
CA ASP A 207 -50.53 31.82 7.17
C ASP A 207 -50.08 32.12 8.61
N ASP A 208 -49.84 33.40 8.86
CA ASP A 208 -49.52 34.07 10.14
C ASP A 208 -48.15 33.88 10.83
N LEU A 209 -47.05 34.40 10.26
CA LEU A 209 -45.80 34.63 11.03
C LEU A 209 -45.08 35.96 10.69
N ASN A 210 -44.47 36.59 11.71
CA ASN A 210 -43.90 37.95 11.69
C ASN A 210 -42.41 37.99 11.24
N THR A 211 -41.90 39.16 10.83
CA THR A 211 -40.64 39.37 10.07
C THR A 211 -39.35 38.86 10.74
N GLU A 212 -39.30 38.84 12.09
CA GLU A 212 -38.17 38.29 12.86
C GLU A 212 -38.11 36.75 12.83
N GLN A 213 -39.28 36.09 12.81
CA GLN A 213 -39.38 34.63 12.72
C GLN A 213 -38.98 34.12 11.33
N LEU A 214 -39.22 34.92 10.29
CA LEU A 214 -38.78 34.63 8.92
C LEU A 214 -37.24 34.66 8.78
N LYS A 215 -36.55 35.61 9.44
CA LYS A 215 -35.07 35.68 9.43
C LYS A 215 -34.42 34.56 10.22
N ALA A 216 -34.97 34.20 11.38
CA ALA A 216 -34.49 33.05 12.17
C ALA A 216 -34.68 31.72 11.41
N LYS A 217 -35.83 31.53 10.75
CA LYS A 217 -36.08 30.36 9.88
C LYS A 217 -35.12 30.29 8.69
N ALA A 218 -34.78 31.40 8.06
CA ALA A 218 -33.80 31.43 6.96
C ALA A 218 -32.39 31.03 7.43
N ALA A 219 -31.95 31.54 8.58
CA ALA A 219 -30.64 31.20 9.15
C ALA A 219 -30.54 29.72 9.58
N ASP A 220 -31.62 29.13 10.08
CA ASP A 220 -31.66 27.72 10.44
C ASP A 220 -31.75 26.80 9.21
N ARG A 221 -32.46 27.22 8.15
CA ARG A 221 -32.46 26.56 6.83
C ARG A 221 -31.05 26.51 6.25
N ASP A 222 -30.33 27.63 6.24
CA ASP A 222 -28.95 27.67 5.74
C ASP A 222 -28.01 26.76 6.54
N ARG A 223 -28.21 26.68 7.87
CA ARG A 223 -27.43 25.79 8.74
C ARG A 223 -27.70 24.31 8.47
N ALA A 224 -28.98 23.94 8.31
CA ALA A 224 -29.39 22.58 7.99
C ALA A 224 -28.90 22.15 6.60
N THR A 225 -28.97 23.05 5.62
CA THR A 225 -28.50 22.81 4.26
C THR A 225 -26.98 22.57 4.24
N ARG A 226 -26.19 23.43 4.92
CA ARG A 226 -24.74 23.24 5.05
C ARG A 226 -24.37 21.94 5.77
N SER A 227 -25.08 21.61 6.85
CA SER A 227 -24.80 20.36 7.58
C SER A 227 -25.10 19.12 6.73
N LYS A 228 -26.16 19.16 5.91
CA LYS A 228 -26.48 18.09 4.96
C LYS A 228 -25.40 17.95 3.88
N GLU A 229 -24.98 19.06 3.30
CA GLU A 229 -23.90 19.11 2.29
C GLU A 229 -22.57 18.57 2.85
N GLU A 230 -22.21 18.92 4.10
CA GLU A 230 -21.01 18.40 4.77
C GLU A 230 -21.09 16.89 5.01
N ILE A 231 -22.25 16.36 5.41
CA ILE A 231 -22.45 14.93 5.61
C ILE A 231 -22.39 14.17 4.29
N GLU A 232 -23.04 14.67 3.23
CA GLU A 232 -22.99 14.06 1.89
C GLU A 232 -21.57 14.11 1.31
N ALA A 233 -20.85 15.22 1.46
CA ALA A 233 -19.46 15.34 1.04
C ALA A 233 -18.55 14.36 1.80
N THR A 234 -18.75 14.21 3.11
CA THR A 234 -17.99 13.27 3.94
C THR A 234 -18.30 11.82 3.57
N ALA A 235 -19.57 11.48 3.33
CA ALA A 235 -19.99 10.15 2.91
C ALA A 235 -19.39 9.78 1.54
N LEU A 236 -19.36 10.73 0.60
CA LEU A 236 -18.75 10.54 -0.71
C LEU A 236 -17.23 10.35 -0.61
N ALA A 237 -16.57 11.11 0.26
CA ALA A 237 -15.14 10.98 0.52
C ALA A 237 -14.81 9.61 1.12
N LEU A 238 -15.58 9.16 2.12
CA LEU A 238 -15.41 7.86 2.74
C LEU A 238 -15.67 6.70 1.77
N ALA A 239 -16.67 6.85 0.89
CA ALA A 239 -16.97 5.85 -0.15
C ALA A 239 -15.80 5.70 -1.14
N ARG A 240 -15.20 6.82 -1.57
CA ARG A 240 -14.00 6.80 -2.43
C ARG A 240 -12.79 6.16 -1.73
N GLU A 241 -12.59 6.47 -0.44
CA GLU A 241 -11.51 5.89 0.35
C GLU A 241 -11.69 4.37 0.50
N ASN A 242 -12.92 3.90 0.78
CA ASN A 242 -13.22 2.47 0.86
C ASN A 242 -13.00 1.76 -0.48
N GLU A 243 -13.37 2.37 -1.61
CA GLU A 243 -13.11 1.80 -2.93
C GLU A 243 -11.60 1.66 -3.20
N LEU A 244 -10.80 2.66 -2.82
CA LEU A 244 -9.34 2.63 -2.90
C LEU A 244 -8.74 1.53 -2.01
N LEU A 245 -9.24 1.39 -0.78
CA LEU A 245 -8.80 0.36 0.16
C LEU A 245 -9.14 -1.05 -0.36
N GLN A 246 -10.34 -1.25 -0.91
CA GLN A 246 -10.73 -2.52 -1.52
C GLN A 246 -9.82 -2.90 -2.69
N LYS A 247 -9.49 -1.94 -3.58
CA LYS A 247 -8.52 -2.16 -4.67
C LYS A 247 -7.14 -2.53 -4.12
N ARG A 248 -6.70 -1.89 -3.03
CA ARG A 248 -5.41 -2.19 -2.40
C ARG A 248 -5.38 -3.58 -1.77
N ILE A 249 -6.46 -4.01 -1.12
CA ILE A 249 -6.59 -5.35 -0.54
C ILE A 249 -6.51 -6.40 -1.65
N ALA A 250 -7.28 -6.26 -2.72
CA ALA A 250 -7.24 -7.19 -3.85
C ALA A 250 -5.82 -7.29 -4.48
N GLN A 251 -5.11 -6.16 -4.60
CA GLN A 251 -3.72 -6.17 -5.07
C GLN A 251 -2.78 -6.93 -4.12
N LEU A 252 -2.90 -6.68 -2.81
CA LEU A 252 -2.08 -7.35 -1.81
C LEU A 252 -2.34 -8.86 -1.75
N GLU A 253 -3.58 -9.29 -1.94
CA GLU A 253 -3.93 -10.72 -2.05
C GLU A 253 -3.27 -11.36 -3.27
N GLN A 254 -3.32 -10.68 -4.42
CA GLN A 254 -2.64 -11.14 -5.64
C GLN A 254 -1.11 -11.22 -5.45
N ASP A 255 -0.51 -10.21 -4.82
CA ASP A 255 0.93 -10.18 -4.55
C ASP A 255 1.33 -11.29 -3.57
N ASN A 256 0.53 -11.54 -2.52
CA ASN A 256 0.75 -12.63 -1.58
C ASN A 256 0.63 -14.00 -2.24
N GLN A 257 -0.35 -14.20 -3.14
CA GLN A 257 -0.51 -15.43 -3.88
C GLN A 257 0.72 -15.69 -4.78
N LYS A 258 1.18 -14.68 -5.52
CA LYS A 258 2.43 -14.76 -6.30
C LYS A 258 3.63 -15.08 -5.42
N MET A 259 3.73 -14.46 -4.24
CA MET A 259 4.83 -14.73 -3.31
C MET A 259 4.79 -16.18 -2.79
N ARG A 260 3.61 -16.74 -2.53
CA ARG A 260 3.46 -18.16 -2.16
C ARG A 260 3.85 -19.09 -3.31
N GLU A 261 3.41 -18.81 -4.53
CA GLU A 261 3.80 -19.57 -5.72
C GLU A 261 5.32 -19.52 -5.96
N ILE A 262 5.95 -18.35 -5.76
CA ILE A 262 7.41 -18.19 -5.81
C ILE A 262 8.08 -19.00 -4.70
N ALA A 263 7.54 -18.97 -3.47
CA ALA A 263 8.08 -19.72 -2.34
C ALA A 263 7.99 -21.24 -2.57
N GLU A 264 6.82 -21.74 -3.00
CA GLU A 264 6.59 -23.17 -3.29
C GLU A 264 7.42 -23.67 -4.48
N SER A 265 7.55 -22.87 -5.54
CA SER A 265 8.44 -23.20 -6.66
C SER A 265 9.94 -23.10 -6.30
N SER A 266 10.27 -22.53 -5.15
CA SER A 266 11.64 -22.39 -4.64
C SER A 266 12.04 -23.46 -3.65
N THR A 267 11.10 -24.25 -3.12
CA THR A 267 11.40 -25.34 -2.18
C THR A 267 11.81 -26.60 -2.95
N ASP A 268 12.85 -27.27 -2.44
CA ASP A 268 13.32 -28.55 -2.96
C ASP A 268 12.28 -29.66 -2.74
N LEU A 269 12.47 -30.83 -3.35
CA LEU A 269 11.60 -31.98 -3.03
C LEU A 269 11.87 -32.47 -1.61
N PRO A 270 10.84 -32.93 -0.89
CA PRO A 270 11.04 -33.61 0.38
C PRO A 270 11.94 -34.83 0.20
N LEU A 271 13.06 -34.86 0.92
CA LEU A 271 14.05 -35.95 0.78
C LEU A 271 13.50 -37.30 1.18
N VAL A 272 12.49 -37.33 2.05
CA VAL A 272 11.79 -38.55 2.44
C VAL A 272 11.07 -39.22 1.27
N ASP A 273 10.45 -38.43 0.39
CA ASP A 273 9.76 -38.95 -0.80
C ASP A 273 10.77 -39.44 -1.83
N VAL A 274 11.87 -38.68 -1.99
CA VAL A 274 12.98 -39.05 -2.87
C VAL A 274 13.66 -40.34 -2.41
N ALA A 275 13.90 -40.51 -1.11
CA ALA A 275 14.47 -41.73 -0.53
C ALA A 275 13.56 -42.95 -0.77
N TRP A 276 12.25 -42.76 -0.69
CA TRP A 276 11.27 -43.81 -0.98
C TRP A 276 11.31 -44.24 -2.45
N GLU A 277 11.29 -43.30 -3.40
CA GLU A 277 11.38 -43.58 -4.84
C GLU A 277 12.74 -44.19 -5.25
N LEU A 278 13.80 -43.88 -4.51
CA LEU A 278 15.11 -44.53 -4.66
C LEU A 278 15.10 -46.00 -4.20
N GLY A 279 14.02 -46.48 -3.59
CA GLY A 279 13.88 -47.84 -3.09
C GLY A 279 14.57 -48.09 -1.75
N LEU A 280 14.84 -47.03 -0.99
CA LEU A 280 15.31 -47.16 0.39
C LEU A 280 14.13 -47.50 1.31
N HIS A 281 14.36 -48.35 2.31
CA HIS A 281 13.36 -48.70 3.31
C HIS A 281 13.70 -48.07 4.66
N HIS A 282 12.71 -47.48 5.31
CA HIS A 282 12.91 -46.82 6.60
C HIS A 282 12.91 -47.85 7.74
N SER A 283 14.01 -47.96 8.48
CA SER A 283 14.13 -48.84 9.66
C SER A 283 15.07 -48.26 10.71
N SER A 284 14.69 -48.40 11.99
CA SER A 284 15.48 -47.90 13.13
C SER A 284 15.83 -46.40 13.05
N GLY A 285 14.93 -45.59 12.49
CA GLY A 285 15.12 -44.13 12.38
C GLY A 285 16.02 -43.66 11.24
N ALA A 286 16.37 -44.53 10.29
CA ALA A 286 17.14 -44.16 9.09
C ALA A 286 16.61 -44.87 7.85
N TRP A 287 16.86 -44.30 6.67
CA TRP A 287 16.57 -44.89 5.37
C TRP A 287 17.72 -45.79 4.93
N LYS A 288 17.45 -47.07 4.68
CA LYS A 288 18.49 -48.07 4.38
C LYS A 288 18.24 -48.74 3.05
N GLY A 289 19.32 -49.09 2.34
CA GLY A 289 19.24 -49.81 1.07
C GLY A 289 20.50 -49.62 0.25
N TYR A 290 20.84 -50.60 -0.58
CA TYR A 290 21.96 -50.54 -1.52
C TYR A 290 23.33 -50.19 -0.90
N GLY A 291 23.55 -50.50 0.38
CA GLY A 291 24.79 -50.14 1.09
C GLY A 291 24.80 -48.74 1.70
N HIS A 292 23.64 -48.07 1.77
CA HIS A 292 23.52 -46.74 2.37
C HIS A 292 22.71 -46.76 3.67
N ILE A 293 23.07 -45.88 4.61
CA ILE A 293 22.31 -45.60 5.84
C ILE A 293 22.06 -44.10 5.89
N ILE A 294 20.99 -43.65 5.24
CA ILE A 294 20.67 -42.24 5.05
C ILE A 294 19.84 -41.71 6.24
N ASN A 295 20.41 -40.75 6.97
CA ASN A 295 19.68 -39.90 7.89
C ASN A 295 19.23 -38.62 7.17
N ILE A 296 17.97 -38.21 7.34
CA ILE A 296 17.39 -37.02 6.70
C ILE A 296 17.02 -36.02 7.79
N ASP A 297 17.53 -34.80 7.66
CA ASP A 297 17.22 -33.67 8.53
C ASP A 297 16.82 -32.46 7.68
N GLY A 298 15.51 -32.28 7.51
CA GLY A 298 14.94 -31.27 6.62
C GLY A 298 15.40 -31.44 5.17
N GLU A 299 16.11 -30.45 4.65
CA GLU A 299 16.66 -30.44 3.28
C GLU A 299 18.04 -31.10 3.17
N LYS A 300 18.59 -31.61 4.28
CA LYS A 300 19.93 -32.22 4.32
C LYS A 300 19.82 -33.71 4.54
N PHE A 301 20.80 -34.44 4.05
CA PHE A 301 20.97 -35.83 4.42
C PHE A 301 22.43 -36.14 4.77
N SER A 302 22.63 -37.18 5.55
CA SER A 302 23.94 -37.73 5.89
C SER A 302 23.91 -39.24 5.69
N ASP A 303 24.93 -39.77 5.04
CA ASP A 303 25.12 -41.22 4.97
C ASP A 303 25.99 -41.67 6.14
N LEU A 304 25.43 -42.55 6.96
CA LEU A 304 26.06 -43.10 8.16
C LEU A 304 26.80 -44.41 7.87
N ASP A 305 26.79 -44.90 6.63
CA ASP A 305 27.55 -46.09 6.24
C ASP A 305 29.07 -45.84 6.26
N PRO A 306 29.89 -46.73 6.87
CA PRO A 306 31.33 -46.55 6.97
C PRO A 306 32.03 -46.53 5.60
N GLY A 307 32.59 -45.37 5.23
CA GLY A 307 33.34 -45.17 3.98
C GLY A 307 32.58 -44.40 2.90
N SER A 308 31.32 -44.06 3.13
CA SER A 308 30.55 -43.17 2.25
C SER A 308 30.95 -41.69 2.42
N PRO A 309 30.80 -40.87 1.35
CA PRO A 309 30.91 -39.41 1.46
C PRO A 309 29.97 -38.84 2.52
N LEU A 310 30.40 -37.77 3.18
CA LEU A 310 29.64 -37.06 4.22
C LEU A 310 28.43 -36.30 3.63
N GLY A 311 27.37 -37.02 3.31
CA GLY A 311 26.04 -36.46 3.04
C GLY A 311 25.95 -35.47 1.87
N GLY A 312 24.79 -34.80 1.79
CA GLY A 312 24.50 -33.83 0.74
C GLY A 312 23.27 -33.00 1.06
N ASN A 313 22.96 -32.04 0.18
CA ASN A 313 21.89 -31.08 0.39
C ASN A 313 20.87 -31.15 -0.76
N GLY A 314 19.65 -31.59 -0.45
CA GLY A 314 18.54 -31.59 -1.39
C GLY A 314 18.46 -32.79 -2.32
N ALA A 315 17.40 -32.83 -3.12
CA ALA A 315 16.95 -34.04 -3.81
C ALA A 315 17.94 -34.52 -4.88
N ILE A 316 18.54 -33.59 -5.63
CA ILE A 316 19.52 -33.92 -6.66
C ILE A 316 20.75 -34.59 -6.04
N ASP A 317 21.26 -34.05 -4.93
CA ASP A 317 22.43 -34.60 -4.25
C ASP A 317 22.14 -36.00 -3.71
N LEU A 318 20.93 -36.22 -3.15
CA LEU A 318 20.51 -37.53 -2.65
C LEU A 318 20.42 -38.57 -3.77
N VAL A 319 19.84 -38.21 -4.92
CA VAL A 319 19.77 -39.11 -6.09
C VAL A 319 21.16 -39.39 -6.65
N MET A 320 22.02 -38.38 -6.79
CA MET A 320 23.40 -38.57 -7.24
C MET A 320 24.16 -39.50 -6.30
N HIS A 321 23.97 -39.35 -4.99
CA HIS A 321 24.62 -40.17 -3.96
C HIS A 321 24.17 -41.62 -4.00
N VAL A 322 22.86 -41.88 -4.02
CA VAL A 322 22.34 -43.27 -3.97
C VAL A 322 22.48 -43.98 -5.32
N ASN A 323 22.22 -43.31 -6.44
CA ASN A 323 22.32 -43.92 -7.77
C ASN A 323 23.73 -43.85 -8.38
N GLN A 324 24.70 -43.22 -7.71
CA GLN A 324 26.08 -43.04 -8.18
C GLN A 324 26.12 -42.44 -9.60
N CYS A 325 25.31 -41.40 -9.83
CA CYS A 325 25.10 -40.81 -11.14
C CYS A 325 25.46 -39.33 -11.17
N ASN A 326 25.64 -38.78 -12.37
CA ASN A 326 25.92 -37.35 -12.51
C ASN A 326 24.63 -36.51 -12.43
N LYS A 327 24.77 -35.19 -12.26
CA LYS A 327 23.63 -34.25 -12.14
C LYS A 327 22.61 -34.36 -13.27
N ARG A 328 23.04 -34.58 -14.51
CA ARG A 328 22.12 -34.71 -15.66
C ARG A 328 21.26 -35.96 -15.52
N GLN A 329 21.86 -37.06 -15.10
CA GLN A 329 21.16 -38.32 -14.85
C GLN A 329 20.23 -38.20 -13.65
N ALA A 330 20.65 -37.54 -12.56
CA ALA A 330 19.80 -37.32 -11.39
C ALA A 330 18.56 -36.47 -11.70
N ILE A 331 18.70 -35.40 -12.49
CA ILE A 331 17.55 -34.59 -12.93
C ILE A 331 16.62 -35.40 -13.83
N ALA A 332 17.15 -36.18 -14.76
CA ALA A 332 16.35 -37.05 -15.61
C ALA A 332 15.58 -38.09 -14.79
N TRP A 333 16.22 -38.67 -13.77
CA TRP A 333 15.59 -39.61 -12.84
C TRP A 333 14.47 -38.94 -12.02
N LEU A 334 14.71 -37.74 -11.49
CA LEU A 334 13.67 -36.98 -10.77
C LEU A 334 12.49 -36.64 -11.68
N SER A 335 12.74 -36.29 -12.95
CA SER A 335 11.67 -35.99 -13.91
C SER A 335 10.83 -37.21 -14.25
N ASP A 336 11.44 -38.38 -14.29
CA ASP A 336 10.74 -39.65 -14.54
C ASP A 336 9.84 -40.05 -13.35
N ARG A 337 10.33 -39.90 -12.12
CA ARG A 337 9.60 -40.29 -10.90
C ARG A 337 8.56 -39.27 -10.43
N PHE A 338 8.91 -37.98 -10.48
CA PHE A 338 8.12 -36.89 -9.89
C PHE A 338 7.51 -35.94 -10.94
N GLY A 339 7.80 -36.15 -12.23
CA GLY A 339 7.36 -35.28 -13.31
C GLY A 339 8.25 -34.04 -13.48
N GLU A 340 8.10 -33.39 -14.64
CA GLU A 340 8.96 -32.28 -15.08
C GLU A 340 8.95 -31.09 -14.09
N ALA A 341 7.76 -30.70 -13.62
CA ALA A 341 7.60 -29.54 -12.74
C ALA A 341 8.38 -29.68 -11.41
N LEU A 342 8.36 -30.87 -10.81
CA LEU A 342 9.07 -31.12 -9.56
C LEU A 342 10.59 -31.23 -9.80
N ALA A 343 11.02 -31.86 -10.89
CA ALA A 343 12.44 -31.89 -11.25
C ALA A 343 13.04 -30.48 -11.48
N GLN A 344 12.26 -29.58 -12.11
CA GLN A 344 12.66 -28.17 -12.28
C GLN A 344 12.79 -27.43 -10.94
N ARG A 345 11.90 -27.71 -9.97
CA ARG A 345 11.99 -27.16 -8.61
C ARG A 345 13.26 -27.62 -7.90
N ALA A 346 13.57 -28.90 -7.94
CA ALA A 346 14.81 -29.46 -7.37
C ALA A 346 16.06 -28.76 -7.93
N ALA A 347 16.11 -28.59 -9.25
CA ALA A 347 17.22 -27.92 -9.93
C ALA A 347 17.33 -26.45 -9.56
N THR A 348 16.19 -25.76 -9.41
CA THR A 348 16.13 -24.36 -8.99
C THR A 348 16.61 -24.18 -7.55
N ALA A 349 16.15 -25.03 -6.63
CA ALA A 349 16.56 -25.00 -5.23
C ALA A 349 18.07 -25.25 -5.08
N GLN A 350 18.63 -26.27 -5.75
CA GLN A 350 20.06 -26.54 -5.75
C GLN A 350 20.85 -25.35 -6.34
N SER A 351 20.39 -24.77 -7.45
CA SER A 351 21.03 -23.62 -8.08
C SER A 351 21.10 -22.42 -7.14
N LYS A 352 20.01 -22.12 -6.43
CA LYS A 352 19.97 -21.03 -5.45
C LYS A 352 20.98 -21.24 -4.33
N ARG A 353 21.03 -22.44 -3.73
CA ARG A 353 21.97 -22.78 -2.66
C ARG A 353 23.42 -22.57 -3.09
N VAL A 354 23.80 -23.16 -4.24
CA VAL A 354 25.15 -23.01 -4.81
C VAL A 354 25.45 -21.54 -5.12
N THR A 355 24.48 -20.81 -5.69
CA THR A 355 24.65 -19.37 -5.99
C THR A 355 24.88 -18.56 -4.71
N SER A 356 24.14 -18.83 -3.63
CA SER A 356 24.31 -18.14 -2.34
C SER A 356 25.70 -18.39 -1.74
N GLU A 357 26.21 -19.62 -1.80
CA GLU A 357 27.57 -19.94 -1.35
C GLU A 357 28.62 -19.20 -2.19
N ILE A 358 28.49 -19.23 -3.52
CA ILE A 358 29.36 -18.48 -4.45
C ILE A 358 29.36 -16.99 -4.10
N ILE A 359 28.19 -16.37 -3.91
CA ILE A 359 28.09 -14.94 -3.58
C ILE A 359 28.79 -14.59 -2.26
N LEU A 360 28.76 -15.50 -1.29
CA LEU A 360 29.37 -15.30 0.04
C LEU A 360 30.89 -15.49 0.03
N PHE A 361 31.40 -16.47 -0.71
CA PHE A 361 32.80 -16.89 -0.61
C PHE A 361 33.67 -16.49 -1.80
N GLU A 362 33.10 -16.30 -3.00
CA GLU A 362 33.90 -15.91 -4.17
C GLU A 362 34.30 -14.43 -4.11
N PRO A 363 35.60 -14.12 -4.28
CA PRO A 363 36.06 -12.74 -4.28
C PRO A 363 35.50 -11.99 -5.50
N ARG A 364 34.92 -10.81 -5.24
CA ARG A 364 34.42 -9.95 -6.32
C ARG A 364 35.59 -9.44 -7.16
N PRO A 365 35.51 -9.47 -8.50
CA PRO A 365 36.52 -8.88 -9.34
C PRO A 365 36.71 -7.38 -9.02
N ASN A 366 37.96 -6.98 -8.77
CA ASN A 366 38.32 -5.58 -8.60
C ASN A 366 38.58 -4.95 -9.98
N PHE A 367 38.08 -3.73 -10.17
CA PHE A 367 38.37 -2.97 -11.39
C PHE A 367 39.86 -2.63 -11.46
N GLN A 368 40.47 -2.85 -12.63
CA GLN A 368 41.83 -2.44 -12.92
C GLN A 368 41.78 -1.33 -13.98
N PRO A 369 42.24 -0.11 -13.68
CA PRO A 369 42.27 0.97 -14.66
C PRO A 369 43.27 0.66 -15.78
N PRO A 370 43.07 1.20 -17.00
CA PRO A 370 44.07 1.13 -18.05
C PRO A 370 45.42 1.68 -17.56
N VAL A 371 46.52 1.06 -17.99
CA VAL A 371 47.86 1.52 -17.63
C VAL A 371 48.16 2.82 -18.39
N GLU A 372 48.61 3.84 -17.68
CA GLU A 372 49.04 5.09 -18.30
C GLU A 372 50.27 4.87 -19.18
N ASP A 373 50.17 5.31 -20.43
CA ASP A 373 51.27 5.43 -21.37
C ASP A 373 51.61 6.91 -21.59
N LYS A 374 52.65 7.37 -20.88
CA LYS A 374 53.11 8.76 -20.94
C LYS A 374 53.62 9.16 -22.33
N THR A 375 54.03 8.21 -23.17
CA THR A 375 54.53 8.49 -24.53
C THR A 375 53.40 8.98 -25.44
N ASN A 376 52.18 8.51 -25.21
CA ASN A 376 50.99 8.92 -25.95
C ASN A 376 50.30 10.17 -25.39
N TRP A 377 50.74 10.69 -24.23
CA TRP A 377 50.08 11.81 -23.57
C TRP A 377 49.99 13.07 -24.44
N GLN A 378 51.06 13.42 -25.15
CA GLN A 378 51.05 14.61 -26.01
C GLN A 378 49.99 14.52 -27.12
N LEU A 379 49.78 13.32 -27.69
CA LEU A 379 48.75 13.09 -28.71
C LEU A 379 47.34 13.29 -28.13
N VAL A 380 47.09 12.70 -26.97
CA VAL A 380 45.79 12.83 -26.27
C VAL A 380 45.54 14.28 -25.84
N SER A 381 46.55 14.96 -25.29
CA SER A 381 46.49 16.36 -24.90
C SER A 381 46.20 17.26 -26.10
N ASN A 382 46.90 17.07 -27.23
CA ASN A 382 46.63 17.81 -28.47
C ASN A 382 45.20 17.56 -28.97
N TYR A 383 44.69 16.33 -28.88
CA TYR A 383 43.31 16.04 -29.26
C TYR A 383 42.29 16.79 -28.37
N LEU A 384 42.48 16.78 -27.05
CA LEU A 384 41.59 17.46 -26.11
C LEU A 384 41.66 18.99 -26.24
N THR A 385 42.84 19.54 -26.51
CA THR A 385 43.04 20.99 -26.60
C THR A 385 42.71 21.55 -27.97
N GLN A 386 43.20 20.94 -29.05
CA GLN A 386 43.06 21.46 -30.41
C GLN A 386 41.75 21.05 -31.07
N LYS A 387 41.38 19.75 -30.98
CA LYS A 387 40.16 19.23 -31.64
C LYS A 387 38.91 19.38 -30.77
N ARG A 388 39.04 19.36 -29.44
CA ARG A 388 37.91 19.51 -28.49
C ARG A 388 37.83 20.89 -27.83
N SER A 389 38.78 21.79 -28.13
CA SER A 389 38.84 23.16 -27.62
C SER A 389 38.82 23.29 -26.09
N ILE A 390 39.22 22.23 -25.36
CA ILE A 390 39.33 22.29 -23.90
C ILE A 390 40.61 23.08 -23.54
N PRO A 391 40.56 24.07 -22.64
CA PRO A 391 41.75 24.84 -22.26
C PRO A 391 42.89 23.95 -21.75
N SER A 392 44.12 24.17 -22.25
CA SER A 392 45.31 23.35 -21.93
C SER A 392 45.59 23.28 -20.42
N LYS A 393 45.57 24.42 -19.72
CA LYS A 393 45.74 24.48 -18.25
C LYS A 393 44.76 23.55 -17.51
N PHE A 394 43.52 23.40 -18.02
CA PHE A 394 42.52 22.54 -17.39
C PHE A 394 42.74 21.06 -17.74
N VAL A 395 43.17 20.74 -18.97
CA VAL A 395 43.59 19.38 -19.34
C VAL A 395 44.77 18.92 -18.47
N GLU A 396 45.78 19.78 -18.30
CA GLU A 396 46.94 19.54 -17.43
C GLU A 396 46.52 19.32 -15.97
N LEU A 397 45.62 20.14 -15.44
CA LEU A 397 45.08 19.98 -14.08
C LEU A 397 44.41 18.62 -13.89
N LEU A 398 43.61 18.16 -14.86
CA LEU A 398 42.94 16.87 -14.79
C LEU A 398 43.94 15.71 -14.90
N HIS A 399 44.99 15.85 -15.70
CA HIS A 399 46.07 14.88 -15.83
C HIS A 399 46.91 14.75 -14.56
N GLN A 400 47.32 15.87 -13.97
CA GLN A 400 48.05 15.89 -12.69
C GLN A 400 47.25 15.24 -11.55
N ARG A 401 45.91 15.31 -11.60
CA ARG A 401 45.02 14.65 -10.65
C ARG A 401 44.73 13.18 -10.98
N GLY A 402 45.33 12.63 -12.04
CA GLY A 402 45.09 11.27 -12.52
C GLY A 402 43.67 11.02 -13.03
N LEU A 403 42.92 12.09 -13.36
CA LEU A 403 41.54 12.01 -13.82
C LEU A 403 41.44 11.72 -15.32
N ILE A 404 42.44 12.18 -16.08
CA ILE A 404 42.57 11.93 -17.51
C ILE A 404 44.01 11.53 -17.80
N TYR A 405 44.24 10.54 -18.65
CA TYR A 405 45.57 10.17 -19.13
C TYR A 405 45.47 9.44 -20.48
N ALA A 406 46.61 9.05 -21.05
CA ALA A 406 46.66 8.25 -22.28
C ALA A 406 46.94 6.78 -21.96
N ASP A 407 46.30 5.86 -22.68
CA ASP A 407 46.67 4.44 -22.66
C ASP A 407 47.60 4.08 -23.85
N ALA A 408 48.01 2.81 -23.94
CA ALA A 408 48.85 2.30 -25.04
C ALA A 408 48.19 2.43 -26.43
N GLY A 409 46.85 2.52 -26.51
CA GLY A 409 46.10 2.75 -27.74
C GLY A 409 46.01 4.24 -28.13
N ALA A 410 46.60 5.13 -27.34
CA ALA A 410 46.39 6.57 -27.39
C ALA A 410 44.92 6.97 -27.25
N ASN A 411 44.14 6.24 -26.45
CA ASN A 411 42.82 6.71 -26.03
C ASN A 411 42.99 7.76 -24.93
N ALA A 412 42.12 8.77 -24.93
CA ALA A 412 41.91 9.59 -23.75
C ALA A 412 41.11 8.75 -22.75
N VAL A 413 41.78 8.34 -21.67
CA VAL A 413 41.18 7.61 -20.55
C VAL A 413 40.61 8.61 -19.57
N PHE A 414 39.34 8.51 -19.25
CA PHE A 414 38.66 9.32 -18.23
C PHE A 414 38.35 8.42 -17.04
N LEU A 415 39.09 8.58 -15.94
CA LEU A 415 38.97 7.72 -14.76
C LEU A 415 37.62 7.97 -14.06
N MET A 416 36.83 6.91 -13.91
CA MET A 416 35.54 6.92 -13.23
C MET A 416 35.70 6.42 -11.80
N ARG A 417 35.06 7.11 -10.86
CA ARG A 417 35.13 6.80 -9.43
C ARG A 417 33.73 6.70 -8.84
N ASN A 418 33.57 5.90 -7.80
CA ASN A 418 32.40 5.99 -6.94
C ASN A 418 32.41 7.35 -6.21
N LEU A 419 31.31 7.70 -5.53
CA LEU A 419 31.19 9.00 -4.85
C LEU A 419 32.13 9.16 -3.64
N ASP A 420 32.73 8.07 -3.17
CA ASP A 420 33.73 8.05 -2.11
C ASP A 420 35.17 8.17 -2.67
N GLY A 421 35.31 8.36 -3.99
CA GLY A 421 36.57 8.62 -4.67
C GLY A 421 37.37 7.39 -5.10
N GLN A 422 36.83 6.17 -4.92
CA GLN A 422 37.51 4.93 -5.30
C GLN A 422 37.35 4.65 -6.80
N PRO A 423 38.43 4.35 -7.54
CA PRO A 423 38.35 4.01 -8.96
C PRO A 423 37.61 2.69 -9.17
N GLN A 424 36.56 2.73 -9.97
CA GLN A 424 35.68 1.57 -10.24
C GLN A 424 35.30 1.48 -11.73
N GLY A 425 35.86 2.36 -12.57
CA GLY A 425 35.64 2.33 -14.01
C GLY A 425 36.56 3.29 -14.77
N ALA A 426 36.51 3.20 -16.09
CA ALA A 426 37.11 4.18 -16.98
C ALA A 426 36.31 4.30 -18.28
N PHE A 427 36.14 5.53 -18.76
CA PHE A 427 35.59 5.81 -20.08
C PHE A 427 36.74 6.11 -21.06
N LEU A 428 36.71 5.50 -22.23
CA LEU A 428 37.74 5.61 -23.25
C LEU A 428 37.23 6.42 -24.43
N ARG A 429 38.05 7.35 -24.92
CA ARG A 429 37.79 8.08 -26.16
C ARG A 429 38.98 7.93 -27.10
N GLY A 430 38.78 7.34 -28.26
CA GLY A 430 39.81 7.24 -29.29
C GLY A 430 40.23 8.61 -29.79
N THR A 431 41.55 8.80 -29.96
CA THR A 431 42.12 10.07 -30.43
C THR A 431 42.77 9.96 -31.81
N ARG A 432 42.88 8.74 -32.35
CA ARG A 432 43.46 8.43 -33.66
C ARG A 432 42.39 8.17 -34.73
N GLY A 433 42.71 8.51 -35.98
CA GLY A 433 41.83 8.39 -37.15
C GLY A 433 41.10 9.69 -37.50
N GLU A 434 40.67 9.84 -38.76
CA GLU A 434 40.00 11.08 -39.19
C GLU A 434 38.70 11.33 -38.40
N SER A 435 37.94 10.27 -38.14
CA SER A 435 36.64 10.32 -37.47
C SER A 435 36.67 10.28 -35.94
N ASN A 436 37.76 9.81 -35.30
CA ASN A 436 37.88 9.60 -33.84
C ASN A 436 36.60 9.01 -33.20
N SER A 437 36.01 8.02 -33.87
CA SER A 437 34.68 7.50 -33.55
C SER A 437 34.67 6.59 -32.33
N PHE A 438 35.80 5.95 -32.02
CA PHE A 438 35.90 5.02 -30.88
C PHE A 438 35.55 5.72 -29.56
N LYS A 439 34.58 5.15 -28.86
CA LYS A 439 34.22 5.49 -27.49
C LYS A 439 33.68 4.24 -26.80
N GLY A 440 33.99 4.06 -25.52
CA GLY A 440 33.56 2.88 -24.78
C GLY A 440 33.98 2.93 -23.32
N TYR A 441 33.81 1.81 -22.64
CA TYR A 441 34.22 1.63 -21.24
C TYR A 441 35.31 0.57 -21.16
N GLU A 442 36.25 0.74 -20.23
CA GLU A 442 37.24 -0.28 -19.93
C GLU A 442 36.56 -1.52 -19.34
N LYS A 443 37.12 -2.70 -19.62
CA LYS A 443 36.62 -3.98 -19.08
C LYS A 443 36.60 -3.93 -17.55
N GLY A 444 35.49 -4.37 -16.97
CA GLY A 444 35.29 -4.35 -15.51
C GLY A 444 34.74 -3.04 -14.94
N THR A 445 34.46 -2.03 -15.78
CA THR A 445 33.84 -0.78 -15.33
C THR A 445 32.47 -1.01 -14.70
N LYS A 446 32.28 -0.60 -13.44
CA LYS A 446 31.01 -0.62 -12.72
C LYS A 446 30.20 0.63 -13.01
N ARG A 447 29.44 0.63 -14.10
CA ARG A 447 28.69 1.81 -14.57
C ARG A 447 27.62 2.32 -13.60
N SER A 448 27.09 1.46 -12.74
CA SER A 448 26.08 1.83 -11.73
C SER A 448 26.67 2.38 -10.42
N ASP A 449 27.99 2.30 -10.26
CA ASP A 449 28.70 2.70 -9.03
C ASP A 449 29.96 3.51 -9.33
N SER A 450 30.07 4.08 -10.54
CA SER A 450 31.21 4.92 -10.90
C SER A 450 30.86 5.90 -11.99
N TRP A 451 31.41 7.12 -11.86
CA TRP A 451 31.17 8.22 -12.80
C TRP A 451 32.45 9.02 -12.99
N PHE A 452 32.57 9.67 -14.14
CA PHE A 452 33.55 10.74 -14.29
C PHE A 452 32.93 12.03 -13.76
N TYR A 453 33.53 12.59 -12.71
CA TYR A 453 33.07 13.85 -12.13
C TYR A 453 34.23 14.68 -11.56
N PHE A 454 34.01 15.97 -11.41
CA PHE A 454 34.88 16.88 -10.66
C PHE A 454 34.07 18.02 -10.06
N HIS A 455 34.70 18.78 -9.17
CA HIS A 455 34.08 19.91 -8.48
C HIS A 455 34.79 21.22 -8.82
N LEU A 456 34.01 22.29 -9.02
CA LEU A 456 34.51 23.67 -9.14
C LEU A 456 33.69 24.60 -8.23
N GLY A 457 34.30 25.71 -7.84
CA GLY A 457 33.65 26.69 -6.96
C GLY A 457 33.53 26.24 -5.51
N GLY A 458 33.18 27.20 -4.65
CA GLY A 458 33.02 26.99 -3.20
C GLY A 458 34.26 26.49 -2.46
N GLN A 459 34.12 26.28 -1.15
CA GLN A 459 35.17 25.69 -0.33
C GLN A 459 35.27 24.17 -0.57
N PRO A 460 36.47 23.55 -0.53
CA PRO A 460 36.64 22.11 -0.79
C PRO A 460 35.81 21.19 0.10
N THR A 461 35.56 21.60 1.34
CA THR A 461 34.80 20.86 2.37
C THR A 461 33.32 21.21 2.42
N ALA A 462 32.87 22.21 1.64
CA ALA A 462 31.47 22.59 1.61
C ALA A 462 30.60 21.48 0.95
N PRO A 463 29.34 21.32 1.39
CA PRO A 463 28.41 20.41 0.72
C PRO A 463 28.20 20.83 -0.73
N ILE A 464 27.83 19.87 -1.58
CA ILE A 464 27.53 20.15 -2.99
C ILE A 464 26.19 20.88 -3.04
N GLU A 465 26.20 22.11 -3.53
CA GLU A 465 25.00 22.95 -3.66
C GLU A 465 24.38 22.87 -5.05
N ARG A 466 25.20 22.53 -6.06
CA ARG A 466 24.78 22.42 -7.45
C ARG A 466 25.36 21.18 -8.13
N LEU A 467 24.52 20.45 -8.85
CA LEU A 467 24.87 19.31 -9.67
C LEU A 467 24.54 19.60 -11.13
N VAL A 468 25.47 19.31 -12.04
CA VAL A 468 25.22 19.33 -13.49
C VAL A 468 25.48 17.94 -14.06
N LEU A 469 24.45 17.36 -14.68
CA LEU A 469 24.46 16.03 -15.29
C LEU A 469 24.58 16.14 -16.81
N LEU A 470 25.60 15.48 -17.38
CA LEU A 470 25.92 15.53 -18.82
C LEU A 470 26.18 14.12 -19.38
N LYS A 471 26.12 13.96 -20.71
CA LYS A 471 26.16 12.63 -21.33
C LYS A 471 27.52 11.94 -21.23
N SER A 472 28.61 12.70 -21.22
CA SER A 472 29.96 12.16 -21.39
C SER A 472 31.02 13.02 -20.70
N PRO A 473 32.20 12.45 -20.39
CA PRO A 473 33.30 13.21 -19.78
C PRO A 473 33.72 14.46 -20.56
N ILE A 474 33.70 14.40 -21.90
CA ILE A 474 34.04 15.57 -22.72
C ILE A 474 33.00 16.66 -22.55
N ASP A 475 31.70 16.35 -22.55
CA ASP A 475 30.65 17.35 -22.34
C ASP A 475 30.72 17.94 -20.94
N VAL A 476 30.99 17.13 -19.92
CA VAL A 476 31.20 17.58 -18.53
C VAL A 476 32.26 18.68 -18.49
N ILE A 477 33.41 18.41 -19.11
CA ILE A 477 34.51 19.38 -19.17
C ILE A 477 34.11 20.58 -20.02
N SER A 478 33.52 20.35 -21.19
CA SER A 478 33.16 21.43 -22.11
C SER A 478 32.13 22.40 -21.53
N PHE A 479 31.11 21.90 -20.85
CA PHE A 479 30.11 22.72 -20.16
C PHE A 479 30.76 23.54 -19.04
N ALA A 480 31.59 22.91 -18.20
CA ALA A 480 32.26 23.60 -17.11
C ALA A 480 33.17 24.73 -17.63
N MET A 481 33.88 24.50 -18.74
CA MET A 481 34.76 25.50 -19.35
C MET A 481 33.99 26.61 -20.07
N LEU A 482 32.89 26.29 -20.76
CA LEU A 482 31.97 27.30 -21.29
C LEU A 482 31.44 28.20 -20.17
N GLU A 483 30.98 27.61 -19.07
CA GLU A 483 30.47 28.37 -17.94
C GLU A 483 31.55 29.28 -17.33
N TYR A 484 32.77 28.76 -17.16
CA TYR A 484 33.91 29.54 -16.67
C TYR A 484 34.23 30.74 -17.57
N GLN A 485 34.30 30.53 -18.89
CA GLN A 485 34.64 31.57 -19.84
C GLN A 485 33.53 32.62 -20.01
N VAL A 486 32.26 32.20 -20.01
CA VAL A 486 31.13 33.12 -20.17
C VAL A 486 30.88 33.95 -18.90
N LYS A 487 31.10 33.36 -17.72
CA LYS A 487 30.88 34.05 -16.43
C LYS A 487 32.12 34.76 -15.89
N GLY A 488 33.29 34.54 -16.50
CA GLY A 488 34.55 35.17 -16.10
C GLY A 488 35.13 34.66 -14.78
N GLY A 489 34.83 33.41 -14.39
CA GLY A 489 35.34 32.85 -13.13
C GLY A 489 34.74 31.52 -12.71
N LEU A 490 35.20 31.01 -11.57
CA LEU A 490 34.66 29.79 -10.96
C LEU A 490 33.21 29.98 -10.51
N PRO A 491 32.39 28.91 -10.45
CA PRO A 491 31.05 28.99 -9.89
C PRO A 491 31.08 29.54 -8.45
N PRO A 492 30.08 30.36 -8.05
CA PRO A 492 30.04 30.94 -6.70
C PRO A 492 29.77 29.89 -5.62
N THR A 493 29.12 28.79 -5.98
CA THR A 493 28.76 27.69 -5.08
C THR A 493 29.48 26.41 -5.46
N ARG A 494 29.63 25.48 -4.51
CA ARG A 494 30.26 24.19 -4.75
C ARG A 494 29.47 23.38 -5.76
N THR A 495 29.99 23.30 -6.99
CA THR A 495 29.32 22.64 -8.11
C THR A 495 30.00 21.33 -8.47
N MET A 496 29.24 20.24 -8.53
CA MET A 496 29.66 18.96 -9.10
C MET A 496 29.22 18.86 -10.55
N TYR A 497 30.15 18.54 -11.44
CA TYR A 497 29.85 18.21 -12.84
C TYR A 497 30.09 16.71 -13.03
N MET A 498 29.11 15.99 -13.55
CA MET A 498 29.12 14.52 -13.59
C MET A 498 28.62 13.98 -14.93
N ALA A 499 29.36 12.99 -15.46
CA ALA A 499 28.96 12.24 -16.64
C ALA A 499 28.02 11.11 -16.25
N VAL A 500 26.81 11.11 -16.81
CA VAL A 500 25.80 10.05 -16.67
C VAL A 500 25.28 9.75 -18.07
N ASP A 501 25.66 8.59 -18.60
CA ASP A 501 25.30 8.21 -19.97
C ASP A 501 23.93 7.51 -20.07
N SER A 502 23.44 6.99 -18.95
CA SER A 502 22.11 6.40 -18.82
C SER A 502 21.47 6.74 -17.48
N PRO A 503 20.17 7.10 -17.45
CA PRO A 503 19.42 7.27 -16.20
C PRO A 503 19.50 6.07 -15.25
N LYS A 504 19.70 4.85 -15.79
CA LYS A 504 19.87 3.61 -15.01
C LYS A 504 21.12 3.60 -14.13
N SER A 505 22.11 4.44 -14.45
CA SER A 505 23.34 4.59 -13.68
C SER A 505 23.28 5.71 -12.65
N LEU A 506 22.16 6.42 -12.50
CA LEU A 506 22.09 7.59 -11.64
C LEU A 506 22.01 7.17 -10.16
N PRO A 507 22.92 7.63 -9.27
CA PRO A 507 22.88 7.31 -7.85
C PRO A 507 21.86 8.19 -7.12
N VAL A 508 20.57 7.97 -7.37
CA VAL A 508 19.45 8.83 -6.92
C VAL A 508 19.51 9.12 -5.44
N GLU A 509 19.70 8.11 -4.59
CA GLU A 509 19.72 8.24 -3.13
C GLU A 509 20.80 9.23 -2.64
N ARG A 510 21.93 9.31 -3.35
CA ARG A 510 23.06 10.17 -3.01
C ARG A 510 22.92 11.59 -3.60
N LEU A 511 22.09 11.78 -4.63
CA LEU A 511 21.97 13.04 -5.37
C LEU A 511 20.67 13.80 -5.09
N GLN A 512 19.63 13.13 -4.61
CA GLN A 512 18.30 13.69 -4.40
C GLN A 512 18.25 14.90 -3.45
N ASN A 513 19.21 15.02 -2.53
CA ASN A 513 19.27 16.12 -1.56
C ASN A 513 20.06 17.33 -2.06
N ILE A 514 20.63 17.29 -3.27
CA ILE A 514 21.36 18.43 -3.83
C ILE A 514 20.33 19.50 -4.24
N PRO A 515 20.44 20.76 -3.73
CA PRO A 515 19.42 21.78 -3.92
C PRO A 515 19.18 22.16 -5.39
N THR A 516 20.25 22.27 -6.17
CA THR A 516 20.16 22.69 -7.57
C THR A 516 20.68 21.58 -8.48
N VAL A 517 19.78 20.90 -9.20
CA VAL A 517 20.17 19.90 -10.21
C VAL A 517 19.89 20.43 -11.61
N GLN A 518 20.90 20.40 -12.48
CA GLN A 518 20.79 20.74 -13.90
C GLN A 518 21.03 19.50 -14.75
N VAL A 519 20.15 19.27 -15.72
CA VAL A 519 20.29 18.18 -16.70
C VAL A 519 20.63 18.79 -18.04
N ALA A 520 21.88 18.64 -18.43
CA ALA A 520 22.46 19.22 -19.63
C ALA A 520 22.87 18.11 -20.61
N PHE A 521 21.97 17.15 -20.86
CA PHE A 521 22.14 16.20 -21.95
C PHE A 521 21.95 16.87 -23.32
N ASP A 522 22.37 16.17 -24.38
CA ASP A 522 22.22 16.58 -25.77
C ASP A 522 20.78 16.94 -26.13
N SER A 523 20.65 17.81 -27.12
CA SER A 523 19.35 18.30 -27.61
C SER A 523 18.65 17.30 -28.55
N ASP A 524 19.25 16.13 -28.82
CA ASP A 524 18.68 15.05 -29.64
C ASP A 524 17.59 14.25 -28.90
N ASP A 525 16.91 13.34 -29.62
CA ASP A 525 15.80 12.57 -29.06
C ASP A 525 16.21 11.71 -27.86
N ILE A 526 17.42 11.14 -27.91
CA ILE A 526 17.98 10.30 -26.83
C ILE A 526 18.25 11.17 -25.60
N GLY A 527 18.91 12.32 -25.75
CA GLY A 527 19.18 13.25 -24.66
C GLY A 527 17.89 13.86 -24.10
N ASN A 528 16.87 14.08 -24.93
CA ASN A 528 15.53 14.48 -24.49
C ASN A 528 14.81 13.39 -23.70
N ALA A 529 14.91 12.12 -24.12
CA ALA A 529 14.38 10.99 -23.37
C ALA A 529 15.10 10.80 -22.03
N ASN A 530 16.44 10.80 -22.03
CA ASN A 530 17.25 10.66 -20.83
C ASN A 530 16.97 11.77 -19.81
N ALA A 531 16.78 13.01 -20.25
CA ALA A 531 16.48 14.09 -19.31
C ALA A 531 15.08 13.99 -18.69
N ARG A 532 14.10 13.46 -19.44
CA ARG A 532 12.77 13.17 -18.89
C ARG A 532 12.86 12.11 -17.81
N ALA A 533 13.54 11.00 -18.09
CA ALA A 533 13.77 9.93 -17.12
C ALA A 533 14.53 10.42 -15.88
N VAL A 534 15.58 11.25 -16.05
CA VAL A 534 16.28 11.84 -14.88
C VAL A 534 15.36 12.77 -14.09
N LYS A 535 14.47 13.53 -14.74
CA LYS A 535 13.53 14.41 -14.04
C LYS A 535 12.46 13.64 -13.27
N GLU A 536 12.08 12.46 -13.74
CA GLU A 536 11.21 11.54 -12.98
C GLU A 536 11.92 11.02 -11.72
N LEU A 537 13.22 10.73 -11.80
CA LEU A 537 14.05 10.29 -10.67
C LEU A 537 14.45 11.43 -9.71
N LEU A 538 14.68 12.63 -10.24
CA LEU A 538 15.09 13.84 -9.53
C LEU A 538 14.15 15.00 -9.90
N PRO A 539 12.98 15.14 -9.24
CA PRO A 539 11.96 16.13 -9.63
C PRO A 539 12.42 17.59 -9.60
N GLN A 540 13.42 17.92 -8.79
CA GLN A 540 14.03 19.26 -8.71
C GLN A 540 14.90 19.61 -9.93
N ALA A 541 15.19 18.63 -10.79
CA ALA A 541 16.11 18.78 -11.90
C ALA A 541 15.56 19.70 -12.99
N LYS A 542 16.37 20.69 -13.39
CA LYS A 542 16.05 21.66 -14.43
C LYS A 542 16.80 21.34 -15.72
N ARG A 543 16.07 21.26 -16.83
CA ARG A 543 16.67 21.01 -18.14
C ARG A 543 17.47 22.23 -18.60
N ASN A 544 18.69 21.99 -19.06
CA ASN A 544 19.51 22.92 -19.82
C ASN A 544 19.78 22.31 -21.21
N LYS A 545 19.78 23.11 -22.27
CA LYS A 545 19.96 22.65 -23.64
C LYS A 545 21.08 23.43 -24.30
N SER A 546 21.99 22.71 -24.94
CA SER A 546 23.03 23.27 -25.80
C SER A 546 22.40 23.95 -27.03
N LYS A 547 23.01 25.04 -27.48
CA LYS A 547 22.67 25.72 -28.74
C LYS A 547 23.28 25.02 -29.96
N ALA A 548 24.26 24.16 -29.74
CA ALA A 548 24.84 23.27 -30.75
C ALA A 548 24.34 21.82 -30.55
N GLN A 549 24.85 20.89 -31.36
CA GLN A 549 24.52 19.46 -31.25
C GLN A 549 24.81 18.91 -29.85
N ASP A 550 25.96 19.27 -29.28
CA ASP A 550 26.35 18.96 -27.91
C ASP A 550 27.21 20.09 -27.31
N TRP A 551 27.53 19.97 -26.02
CA TRP A 551 28.27 21.01 -25.29
C TRP A 551 29.72 21.13 -25.75
N ASN A 552 30.32 20.06 -26.27
CA ASN A 552 31.64 20.17 -26.87
C ASN A 552 31.61 21.02 -28.14
N GLN A 553 30.64 20.81 -29.03
CA GLN A 553 30.48 21.62 -30.22
C GLN A 553 30.20 23.09 -29.88
N GLU A 554 29.44 23.36 -28.82
CA GLU A 554 29.21 24.72 -28.35
C GLU A 554 30.52 25.39 -27.86
N LEU A 555 31.39 24.66 -27.16
CA LEU A 555 32.71 25.15 -26.73
C LEU A 555 33.63 25.43 -27.92
N VAL A 556 33.66 24.54 -28.90
CA VAL A 556 34.44 24.72 -30.14
C VAL A 556 33.97 25.98 -30.87
N ASN A 557 32.66 26.13 -31.06
CA ASN A 557 32.08 27.31 -31.71
C ASN A 557 32.40 28.61 -30.96
N PHE A 558 32.34 28.59 -29.62
CA PHE A 558 32.67 29.73 -28.79
C PHE A 558 34.17 30.11 -28.89
N SER A 559 35.06 29.11 -28.85
CA SER A 559 36.50 29.31 -28.95
C SER A 559 36.91 29.91 -30.31
N CYS A 560 36.32 29.44 -31.40
CA CYS A 560 36.54 30.01 -32.74
C CYS A 560 36.14 31.49 -32.80
N LYS A 561 34.99 31.86 -32.21
CA LYS A 561 34.55 33.27 -32.17
C LYS A 561 35.49 34.15 -31.36
N LEU A 562 35.95 33.68 -30.19
CA LEU A 562 36.92 34.42 -29.38
C LEU A 562 38.24 34.65 -30.11
N GLN A 563 38.74 33.64 -30.84
CA GLN A 563 39.95 33.79 -31.65
C GLN A 563 39.75 34.84 -32.75
N GLN A 564 38.65 34.77 -33.49
CA GLN A 564 38.32 35.77 -34.53
C GLN A 564 38.26 37.20 -33.96
N HIS A 565 37.64 37.39 -32.80
CA HIS A 565 37.61 38.70 -32.12
C HIS A 565 39.00 39.17 -31.65
N ARG A 566 39.85 38.27 -31.15
CA ARG A 566 41.24 38.60 -30.75
C ARG A 566 42.11 39.00 -31.94
N TYR A 567 41.92 38.37 -33.10
CA TYR A 567 42.63 38.76 -34.33
C TYR A 567 42.19 40.13 -34.88
N GLN A 568 40.96 40.57 -34.57
CA GLN A 568 40.41 41.84 -35.05
C GLN A 568 40.65 43.02 -34.09
N SER A 569 41.21 42.82 -32.89
CA SER A 569 41.47 43.89 -31.90
C SER A 569 42.69 43.58 -31.02
N PRO A 570 43.92 43.93 -31.45
CA PRO A 570 45.17 43.54 -30.77
C PRO A 570 45.47 44.26 -29.44
N GLN A 571 44.66 45.24 -29.01
CA GLN A 571 45.01 46.14 -27.90
C GLN A 571 44.66 45.65 -26.49
N PHE A 572 44.22 44.40 -26.29
CA PHE A 572 43.89 43.83 -24.98
C PHE A 572 44.82 42.66 -24.63
N HIS A 573 46.11 42.94 -24.43
CA HIS A 573 47.11 41.88 -24.22
C HIS A 573 47.90 41.99 -22.92
N GLN A 574 47.20 42.15 -21.77
CA GLN A 574 47.88 41.99 -20.47
C GLN A 574 47.10 41.34 -19.32
N GLU A 575 45.82 40.97 -19.45
CA GLU A 575 45.03 40.51 -18.28
C GLU A 575 44.45 39.09 -18.33
N LEU A 576 44.72 38.28 -19.35
CA LEU A 576 44.09 36.95 -19.50
C LEU A 576 45.04 35.75 -19.46
N GLU A 577 46.31 35.93 -19.05
CA GLU A 577 47.28 34.82 -18.94
C GLU A 577 47.52 34.25 -17.53
N LEU A 578 46.85 34.73 -16.48
CA LEU A 578 46.96 34.13 -15.13
C LEU A 578 45.97 32.99 -14.92
#